data_AF-A0A7J6QKC3-F1
#
_entry.id   AF-A0A7J6QKC3-F1
#
_cell.length_a   1.000
_cell.length_b   1.000
_cell.length_c   1.000
_cell.angle_alpha   90.00
_cell.angle_beta   90.00
_cell.angle_gamma   90.00
#
_symmetry.space_group_name_H-M   'P 1'
#
loop_
_entity.id
_entity.type
_entity.pdbx_description
1 polymer ?
#
loop_
_entity_poly.entity_id
_entity_poly.type
_entity_poly.pdbx_seq_one_letter_code
_entity_poly.pdbx_strand_id
1 'polypeptide(L)'
;ALHSWRLCLVVTVQTDRGPASVGLVVGATDTEAMRSLRQSLPCGVWFLAPGIGAQGGDLEAAVRAGLDRQTGMGILFPVSRGISKAADRRAAAIELNRLINEARSRSSCAAMSADNAGRPKIVLVPGNGGVGDIRPANFYGWFEKQMLDRGYEVKLPEGGMPDPVRARRSIWIPYIRDTLKCDENTVFVGHSSGAVAALRLAEEQKLRGIVLIAVYDDPLGDSMEAASGYFDGPFDWSAIQNNCGFIVQIGGTEDTLVP
;
A
#
# COMPACT_ATOMS: atom_id res chain seq x y z
N ALA A 1 8.70 22.70 -38.71
CA ALA A 1 8.61 21.22 -38.73
C ALA A 1 7.30 20.79 -38.07
N LEU A 2 6.28 20.55 -38.89
CA LEU A 2 4.93 20.17 -38.46
C LEU A 2 4.95 18.70 -37.99
N HIS A 3 4.95 18.47 -36.68
CA HIS A 3 4.82 17.13 -36.12
C HIS A 3 3.35 16.68 -36.18
N SER A 4 3.14 15.44 -36.60
CA SER A 4 1.86 14.80 -36.86
C SER A 4 0.90 14.90 -35.66
N TRP A 5 -0.21 15.62 -35.82
CA TRP A 5 -1.33 15.53 -34.87
C TRP A 5 -1.99 14.17 -35.03
N ARG A 6 -1.72 13.24 -34.11
CA ARG A 6 -2.46 11.97 -33.97
C ARG A 6 -3.68 12.24 -33.10
N LEU A 7 -4.88 11.90 -33.59
CA LEU A 7 -6.15 12.16 -32.92
C LEU A 7 -6.17 11.52 -31.52
N CYS A 8 -6.26 12.34 -30.47
CA CYS A 8 -6.56 11.88 -29.13
C CYS A 8 -7.97 12.38 -28.77
N LEU A 9 -8.91 11.47 -28.53
CA LEU A 9 -10.25 11.83 -28.11
C LEU A 9 -10.25 12.06 -26.60
N VAL A 10 -10.53 13.30 -26.19
CA VAL A 10 -10.75 13.65 -24.79
C VAL A 10 -12.17 13.23 -24.42
N VAL A 11 -12.32 12.40 -23.39
CA VAL A 11 -13.62 12.01 -22.85
C VAL A 11 -13.78 12.65 -21.49
N THR A 12 -14.75 13.56 -21.39
CA THR A 12 -15.12 14.19 -20.13
C THR A 12 -16.31 13.43 -19.56
N VAL A 13 -16.16 12.82 -18.38
CA VAL A 13 -17.28 12.20 -17.68
C VAL A 13 -17.63 13.09 -16.50
N GLN A 14 -18.82 13.67 -16.54
CA GLN A 14 -19.38 14.41 -15.42
C GLN A 14 -20.23 13.45 -14.61
N THR A 15 -20.01 13.40 -13.30
CA THR A 15 -20.82 12.62 -12.37
C THR A 15 -21.37 13.51 -11.28
N ASP A 16 -22.51 13.14 -10.73
CA ASP A 16 -23.26 13.92 -9.72
C ASP A 16 -22.54 14.01 -8.36
N ARG A 17 -21.34 13.41 -8.23
CA ARG A 17 -20.62 13.20 -6.96
C ARG A 17 -19.21 13.80 -6.90
N GLY A 18 -18.90 14.85 -7.66
CA GLY A 18 -17.62 15.56 -7.54
C GLY A 18 -17.19 16.31 -8.80
N PRO A 19 -16.00 16.96 -8.79
CA PRO A 19 -15.46 17.61 -9.98
C PRO A 19 -15.31 16.60 -11.13
N ALA A 20 -15.61 17.03 -12.35
CA ALA A 20 -15.51 16.17 -13.53
C ALA A 20 -14.10 15.61 -13.69
N SER A 21 -13.97 14.28 -13.74
CA SER A 21 -12.70 13.61 -14.04
C SER A 21 -12.60 13.40 -15.55
N VAL A 22 -11.63 14.05 -16.17
CA VAL A 22 -11.35 13.92 -17.60
C VAL A 22 -10.40 12.76 -17.82
N GLY A 23 -10.76 11.84 -18.71
CA GLY A 23 -9.89 10.76 -19.19
C GLY A 23 -9.63 10.89 -20.70
N LEU A 24 -8.63 10.16 -21.20
CA LEU A 24 -8.32 10.13 -22.63
C LEU A 24 -8.58 8.75 -23.22
N VAL A 25 -9.07 8.71 -24.46
CA VAL A 25 -9.07 7.49 -25.25
C VAL A 25 -7.78 7.44 -26.05
N VAL A 26 -6.93 6.47 -25.76
CA VAL A 26 -5.61 6.32 -26.38
C VAL A 26 -5.46 4.88 -26.84
N GLY A 27 -5.30 4.65 -28.15
CA GLY A 27 -5.20 3.30 -28.69
C GLY A 27 -4.02 2.52 -28.10
N ALA A 28 -4.29 1.32 -27.58
CA ALA A 28 -3.28 0.42 -27.02
C ALA A 28 -2.30 -0.11 -28.09
N THR A 29 -2.61 0.06 -29.37
CA THR A 29 -1.75 -0.27 -30.50
C THR A 29 -0.65 0.78 -30.73
N ASP A 30 -0.77 1.99 -30.17
CA ASP A 30 0.20 3.08 -30.32
C ASP A 30 0.87 3.42 -28.98
N THR A 31 1.80 2.55 -28.58
CA THR A 31 2.51 2.67 -27.29
C THR A 31 3.44 3.88 -27.23
N GLU A 32 3.84 4.44 -28.37
CA GLU A 32 4.64 5.67 -28.41
C GLU A 32 3.77 6.88 -28.02
N ALA A 33 2.57 6.99 -28.59
CA ALA A 33 1.61 8.03 -28.20
C ALA A 33 1.20 7.91 -26.73
N MET A 34 0.96 6.69 -26.23
CA MET A 34 0.66 6.47 -24.81
C MET A 34 1.76 7.03 -23.89
N ARG A 35 3.02 6.77 -24.23
CA ARG A 35 4.17 7.22 -23.45
C ARG A 35 4.31 8.74 -23.47
N SER A 36 4.19 9.35 -24.65
CA SER A 36 4.28 10.80 -24.83
C SER A 36 3.18 11.53 -24.03
N LEU A 37 1.96 11.00 -24.08
CA LEU A 37 0.84 11.53 -23.28
C LEU A 37 1.08 11.34 -21.78
N ARG A 38 1.55 10.17 -21.32
CA ARG A 38 1.88 9.97 -19.90
C ARG A 38 2.92 10.94 -19.36
N GLN A 39 3.90 11.32 -20.19
CA GLN A 39 4.94 12.28 -19.81
C GLN A 39 4.40 13.72 -19.73
N SER A 40 3.33 14.03 -20.47
CA SER A 40 2.79 15.38 -20.60
C SER A 40 1.58 15.65 -19.71
N LEU A 41 0.95 14.60 -19.16
CA LEU A 41 -0.27 14.70 -18.36
C LEU A 41 0.01 14.64 -16.86
N PRO A 42 -0.82 15.31 -16.03
CA PRO A 42 -0.76 15.14 -14.58
C PRO A 42 -0.96 13.69 -14.14
N CYS A 43 -0.43 13.38 -12.96
CA CYS A 43 -0.71 12.13 -12.26
C CYS A 43 -2.22 11.95 -12.04
N GLY A 44 -2.71 10.72 -12.18
CA GLY A 44 -4.09 10.34 -11.92
C GLY A 44 -5.04 10.43 -13.12
N VAL A 45 -4.59 10.96 -14.27
CA VAL A 45 -5.42 10.94 -15.51
C VAL A 45 -5.55 9.51 -16.02
N TRP A 46 -6.77 9.06 -16.32
CA TRP A 46 -7.03 7.69 -16.81
C TRP A 46 -7.04 7.60 -18.34
N PHE A 47 -6.52 6.48 -18.86
CA PHE A 47 -6.65 6.08 -20.26
C PHE A 47 -7.70 4.98 -20.44
N LEU A 48 -8.62 5.19 -21.37
CA LEU A 48 -9.39 4.11 -21.97
C LEU A 48 -8.64 3.65 -23.23
N ALA A 49 -8.09 2.44 -23.20
CA ALA A 49 -7.11 1.96 -24.17
C ALA A 49 -7.63 0.80 -25.04
N PRO A 50 -8.49 1.04 -26.04
CA PRO A 50 -8.91 0.00 -26.97
C PRO A 50 -7.72 -0.46 -27.83
N GLY A 51 -7.70 -1.72 -28.24
CA GLY A 51 -6.67 -2.24 -29.15
C GLY A 51 -6.03 -3.56 -28.74
N ILE A 52 -6.28 -4.03 -27.52
CA ILE A 52 -5.79 -5.33 -27.04
C ILE A 52 -6.64 -6.48 -27.62
N GLY A 53 -5.97 -7.54 -28.07
CA GLY A 53 -6.61 -8.73 -28.66
C GLY A 53 -6.72 -8.64 -30.19
N ALA A 54 -7.94 -8.62 -30.73
CA ALA A 54 -8.19 -8.72 -32.18
C ALA A 54 -7.55 -7.61 -33.04
N GLN A 55 -7.16 -6.48 -32.44
CA GLN A 55 -6.50 -5.37 -33.12
C GLN A 55 -4.96 -5.45 -33.02
N GLY A 56 -4.42 -6.49 -32.37
CA GLY A 56 -2.99 -6.80 -32.34
C GLY A 56 -2.15 -5.94 -31.40
N GLY A 57 -2.76 -5.17 -30.50
CA GLY A 57 -2.02 -4.41 -29.49
C GLY A 57 -1.26 -5.32 -28.53
N ASP A 58 0.01 -5.00 -28.28
CA ASP A 58 0.85 -5.66 -27.29
C ASP A 58 0.44 -5.18 -25.89
N LEU A 59 -0.15 -6.08 -25.10
CA LEU A 59 -0.64 -5.79 -23.75
C LEU A 59 0.48 -5.30 -22.83
N GLU A 60 1.64 -5.94 -22.85
CA GLU A 60 2.72 -5.62 -21.92
C GLU A 60 3.36 -4.27 -22.29
N ALA A 61 3.56 -4.02 -23.59
CA ALA A 61 4.05 -2.73 -24.05
C ALA A 61 3.05 -1.59 -23.78
N ALA A 62 1.75 -1.83 -23.95
CA ALA A 62 0.69 -0.86 -23.68
C ALA A 62 0.57 -0.55 -22.18
N VAL A 63 0.65 -1.57 -21.31
CA VAL A 63 0.72 -1.39 -19.85
C VAL A 63 1.94 -0.53 -19.49
N ARG A 64 3.12 -0.89 -19.98
CA ARG A 64 4.36 -0.16 -19.68
C ARG A 64 4.33 1.30 -20.16
N ALA A 65 3.69 1.57 -21.29
CA ALA A 65 3.61 2.91 -21.86
C ALA A 65 2.50 3.78 -21.25
N GLY A 66 1.39 3.17 -20.84
CA GLY A 66 0.20 3.88 -20.38
C GLY A 66 0.09 4.04 -18.87
N LEU A 67 0.83 3.25 -18.08
CA LEU A 67 0.67 3.27 -16.63
C LEU A 67 1.13 4.60 -16.06
N ASP A 68 0.34 5.10 -15.13
CA ASP A 68 0.80 6.13 -14.23
C ASP A 68 1.81 5.53 -13.25
N ARG A 69 3.04 6.04 -13.28
CA ARG A 69 4.14 5.49 -12.47
C ARG A 69 4.01 5.79 -10.98
N GLN A 70 3.29 6.85 -10.60
CA GLN A 70 3.11 7.21 -9.20
C GLN A 70 2.03 6.34 -8.55
N THR A 71 0.93 6.09 -9.27
CA THR A 71 -0.18 5.28 -8.73
C THR A 71 -0.09 3.79 -9.07
N GLY A 72 0.67 3.41 -10.10
CA GLY A 72 0.66 2.05 -10.65
C GLY A 72 -0.68 1.67 -11.28
N MET A 73 -1.54 2.65 -11.58
CA MET A 73 -2.88 2.51 -12.17
C MET A 73 -3.02 3.43 -13.40
N GLY A 74 -4.26 3.73 -13.82
CA GLY A 74 -4.52 4.75 -14.86
C GLY A 74 -4.79 4.21 -16.27
N ILE A 75 -5.01 2.92 -16.45
CA ILE A 75 -5.43 2.34 -17.74
C ILE A 75 -6.63 1.41 -17.55
N LEU A 76 -7.59 1.50 -18.48
CA LEU A 76 -8.68 0.55 -18.68
C LEU A 76 -8.59 -0.01 -20.09
N PHE A 77 -8.49 -1.34 -20.23
CA PHE A 77 -8.48 -2.02 -21.53
C PHE A 77 -9.89 -2.54 -21.88
N PRO A 78 -10.66 -1.86 -22.74
CA PRO A 78 -11.94 -2.37 -23.21
C PRO A 78 -11.71 -3.52 -24.21
N VAL A 79 -11.80 -4.77 -23.73
CA VAL A 79 -11.67 -5.97 -24.56
C VAL A 79 -13.04 -6.64 -24.74
N SER A 80 -13.74 -6.29 -25.81
CA SER A 80 -15.08 -6.85 -26.10
C SER A 80 -14.99 -8.17 -26.86
N ARG A 81 -14.57 -8.15 -28.15
CA ARG A 81 -14.61 -9.35 -29.01
C ARG A 81 -13.70 -10.49 -28.53
N GLY A 82 -12.58 -10.17 -27.87
CA GLY A 82 -11.68 -11.17 -27.31
C GLY A 82 -12.30 -11.99 -26.18
N ILE A 83 -13.28 -11.43 -25.46
CA ILE A 83 -14.02 -12.12 -24.40
C ILE A 83 -15.33 -12.68 -24.96
N SER A 84 -16.12 -11.86 -25.66
CA SER A 84 -17.48 -12.23 -26.06
C SER A 84 -17.54 -13.42 -27.03
N LYS A 85 -16.49 -13.59 -27.86
CA LYS A 85 -16.35 -14.69 -28.83
C LYS A 85 -15.50 -15.86 -28.32
N ALA A 86 -14.98 -15.80 -27.09
CA ALA A 86 -14.24 -16.92 -26.52
C ALA A 86 -15.17 -18.11 -26.26
N ALA A 87 -14.63 -19.33 -26.37
CA ALA A 87 -15.35 -20.55 -26.04
C ALA A 87 -15.81 -20.55 -24.56
N ASP A 88 -14.92 -20.12 -23.67
CA ASP A 88 -15.22 -19.82 -22.27
C ASP A 88 -14.88 -18.35 -21.96
N ARG A 89 -15.94 -17.54 -21.80
CA ARG A 89 -15.83 -16.09 -21.54
C ARG A 89 -15.27 -15.80 -20.15
N ARG A 90 -15.59 -16.63 -19.16
CA ARG A 90 -15.14 -16.43 -17.78
C ARG A 90 -13.64 -16.71 -17.71
N ALA A 91 -13.20 -17.82 -18.28
CA ALA A 91 -11.78 -18.16 -18.35
C ALA A 91 -10.98 -17.06 -19.08
N ALA A 92 -11.47 -16.58 -20.23
CA ALA A 92 -10.81 -15.51 -20.99
C ALA A 92 -10.70 -14.20 -20.20
N ALA A 93 -11.73 -13.82 -19.45
CA ALA A 93 -11.70 -12.62 -18.61
C ALA A 93 -10.73 -12.75 -17.42
N ILE A 94 -10.71 -13.91 -16.75
CA ILE A 94 -9.78 -14.20 -15.66
C ILE A 94 -8.34 -14.15 -16.16
N GLU A 95 -8.07 -14.80 -17.30
CA GLU A 95 -6.73 -14.83 -17.88
C GLU A 95 -6.24 -13.45 -18.30
N LEU A 96 -7.10 -12.64 -18.94
CA LEU A 96 -6.75 -11.27 -19.29
C LEU A 96 -6.44 -10.43 -18.04
N ASN A 97 -7.22 -10.58 -16.97
CA ASN A 97 -6.96 -9.89 -15.70
C ASN A 97 -5.62 -10.33 -15.09
N ARG A 98 -5.31 -11.64 -15.10
CA ARG A 98 -4.02 -12.18 -14.67
C ARG A 98 -2.87 -11.54 -15.45
N LEU A 99 -2.94 -11.55 -16.78
CA LEU A 99 -1.90 -10.99 -17.67
C LEU A 99 -1.71 -9.48 -17.47
N ILE A 100 -2.79 -8.71 -17.29
CA ILE A 100 -2.71 -7.28 -16.98
C ILE A 100 -1.96 -7.07 -15.66
N ASN A 101 -2.32 -7.80 -14.62
CA ASN A 101 -1.69 -7.63 -13.31
C ASN A 101 -0.22 -8.08 -13.31
N GLU A 102 0.12 -9.14 -14.05
CA GLU A 102 1.52 -9.54 -14.22
C GLU A 102 2.35 -8.50 -14.96
N ALA A 103 1.83 -7.94 -16.06
CA ALA A 103 2.51 -6.87 -16.78
C ALA A 103 2.68 -5.60 -15.92
N ARG A 104 1.70 -5.30 -15.05
CA ARG A 104 1.80 -4.22 -14.05
C ARG A 104 2.90 -4.50 -13.04
N SER A 105 2.93 -5.69 -12.44
CA SER A 105 3.96 -6.08 -11.47
C SER A 105 5.36 -6.10 -12.08
N ARG A 106 5.52 -6.52 -13.34
CA ARG A 106 6.81 -6.46 -14.05
C ARG A 106 7.25 -5.01 -14.30
N SER A 107 6.31 -4.15 -14.68
CA SER A 107 6.58 -2.72 -14.92
C SER A 107 6.92 -1.96 -13.63
N SER A 108 6.29 -2.31 -12.50
CA SER A 108 6.66 -1.77 -11.19
C SER A 108 8.03 -2.32 -10.74
N CYS A 109 8.29 -3.61 -10.89
CA CYS A 109 9.57 -4.22 -10.50
C CYS A 109 10.78 -3.65 -11.28
N ALA A 110 10.63 -3.40 -12.58
CA ALA A 110 11.67 -2.78 -13.42
C ALA A 110 11.91 -1.29 -13.10
N ALA A 111 10.93 -0.59 -12.53
CA ALA A 111 11.12 0.76 -11.99
C ALA A 111 11.73 0.72 -10.57
N MET A 112 11.42 -0.31 -9.78
CA MET A 112 11.86 -0.49 -8.39
C MET A 112 13.35 -0.86 -8.26
N SER A 113 13.96 -1.53 -9.23
CA SER A 113 15.39 -1.90 -9.18
C SER A 113 16.35 -0.70 -9.25
N ALA A 114 15.89 0.46 -9.73
CA ALA A 114 16.66 1.70 -9.76
C ALA A 114 16.49 2.58 -8.49
N ASP A 115 15.49 2.31 -7.65
CA ASP A 115 15.02 3.20 -6.56
C ASP A 115 15.23 2.62 -5.15
N ASN A 116 15.86 1.46 -5.03
CA ASN A 116 15.92 0.71 -3.77
C ASN A 116 16.94 1.27 -2.74
N ALA A 117 17.75 2.26 -3.11
CA ALA A 117 18.83 2.80 -2.27
C ALA A 117 18.38 3.84 -1.22
N GLY A 118 17.08 4.06 -1.01
CA GLY A 118 16.58 5.04 -0.04
C GLY A 118 15.16 4.79 0.49
N ARG A 119 14.60 3.60 0.26
CA ARG A 119 13.26 3.26 0.74
C ARG A 119 13.28 2.91 2.22
N PRO A 120 12.26 3.32 3.00
CA PRO A 120 12.20 2.93 4.39
C PRO A 120 11.86 1.44 4.52
N LYS A 121 12.41 0.84 5.56
CA LYS A 121 12.01 -0.50 6.02
C LYS A 121 10.65 -0.39 6.70
N ILE A 122 9.78 -1.38 6.53
CA ILE A 122 8.51 -1.46 7.25
C ILE A 122 8.66 -2.48 8.37
N VAL A 123 8.30 -2.10 9.60
CA VAL A 123 8.18 -3.03 10.73
C VAL A 123 6.70 -3.11 11.12
N LEU A 124 6.11 -4.31 11.06
CA LEU A 124 4.71 -4.55 11.42
C LEU A 124 4.64 -5.26 12.77
N VAL A 125 3.96 -4.64 13.74
CA VAL A 125 3.77 -5.17 15.10
C VAL A 125 2.27 -5.39 15.37
N PRO A 126 1.86 -6.60 15.77
CA PRO A 126 0.46 -6.96 15.97
C PRO A 126 -0.10 -6.40 17.29
N GLY A 127 -1.40 -6.59 17.50
CA GLY A 127 -2.00 -6.54 18.84
C GLY A 127 -1.58 -7.75 19.69
N ASN A 128 -1.89 -7.70 21.00
CA ASN A 128 -1.64 -8.80 21.91
C ASN A 128 -2.55 -10.04 21.64
N GLY A 129 -2.26 -11.16 22.29
CA GLY A 129 -3.05 -12.40 22.26
C GLY A 129 -2.61 -13.46 21.24
N GLY A 130 -1.87 -13.10 20.19
CA GLY A 130 -1.44 -14.04 19.15
C GLY A 130 -0.17 -14.83 19.50
N VAL A 131 -0.24 -16.16 19.60
CA VAL A 131 0.93 -17.04 19.78
C VAL A 131 1.38 -17.60 18.44
N GLY A 132 2.69 -17.54 18.16
CA GLY A 132 3.25 -18.08 16.93
C GLY A 132 3.21 -17.09 15.75
N ASP A 133 3.27 -17.62 14.54
CA ASP A 133 3.24 -16.81 13.32
C ASP A 133 1.95 -15.97 13.23
N ILE A 134 2.13 -14.66 13.05
CA ILE A 134 1.02 -13.71 13.04
C ILE A 134 0.36 -13.61 11.66
N ARG A 135 1.02 -14.05 10.59
CA ARG A 135 0.52 -13.89 9.22
C ARG A 135 -0.92 -14.36 8.97
N PRO A 136 -1.41 -15.46 9.59
CA PRO A 136 -2.80 -15.91 9.41
C PRO A 136 -3.84 -15.01 10.09
N ALA A 137 -3.44 -14.11 10.99
CA ALA A 137 -4.33 -13.25 11.75
C ALA A 137 -4.57 -11.90 11.07
N ASN A 138 -5.79 -11.37 11.24
CA ASN A 138 -6.19 -10.05 10.79
C ASN A 138 -5.76 -9.78 9.33
N PHE A 139 -5.03 -8.69 9.11
CA PHE A 139 -4.54 -8.27 7.79
C PHE A 139 -3.04 -8.53 7.61
N TYR A 140 -2.35 -9.14 8.58
CA TYR A 140 -0.88 -9.06 8.66
C TYR A 140 -0.18 -9.74 7.48
N GLY A 141 -0.54 -10.99 7.16
CA GLY A 141 0.05 -11.71 6.02
C GLY A 141 -0.32 -11.10 4.67
N TRP A 142 -1.55 -10.58 4.54
CA TRP A 142 -1.94 -9.84 3.33
C TRP A 142 -1.10 -8.57 3.17
N PHE A 143 -0.93 -7.79 4.24
CA PHE A 143 -0.18 -6.55 4.22
C PHE A 143 1.30 -6.78 3.90
N GLU A 144 1.94 -7.77 4.53
CA GLU A 144 3.30 -8.18 4.21
C GLU A 144 3.42 -8.49 2.72
N LYS A 145 2.56 -9.35 2.18
CA LYS A 145 2.56 -9.69 0.76
C LYS A 145 2.40 -8.45 -0.13
N GLN A 146 1.46 -7.57 0.20
CA GLN A 146 1.21 -6.35 -0.56
C GLN A 146 2.42 -5.40 -0.58
N MET A 147 3.15 -5.28 0.53
CA MET A 147 4.32 -4.42 0.62
C MET A 147 5.54 -5.05 -0.06
N LEU A 148 5.73 -6.37 0.06
CA LEU A 148 6.76 -7.12 -0.66
C LEU A 148 6.56 -7.06 -2.17
N ASP A 149 5.31 -7.22 -2.67
CA ASP A 149 4.98 -7.09 -4.10
C ASP A 149 5.30 -5.68 -4.65
N ARG A 150 5.29 -4.66 -3.77
CA ARG A 150 5.68 -3.27 -4.07
C ARG A 150 7.18 -3.01 -3.83
N GLY A 151 7.93 -4.03 -3.41
CA GLY A 151 9.36 -4.02 -3.10
C GLY A 151 9.75 -3.12 -1.94
N TYR A 152 8.97 -3.16 -0.87
CA TYR A 152 9.45 -2.74 0.43
C TYR A 152 10.07 -3.91 1.17
N GLU A 153 11.10 -3.65 1.97
CA GLU A 153 11.51 -4.58 3.02
C GLU A 153 10.46 -4.53 4.14
N VAL A 154 9.94 -5.69 4.53
CA VAL A 154 8.97 -5.82 5.62
C VAL A 154 9.54 -6.76 6.66
N LYS A 155 9.52 -6.35 7.92
CA LYS A 155 9.88 -7.18 9.07
C LYS A 155 8.68 -7.40 9.98
N LEU A 156 8.47 -8.67 10.29
CA LEU A 156 7.46 -9.15 11.23
C LEU A 156 8.20 -9.94 12.34
N PRO A 157 7.59 -10.11 13.52
CA PRO A 157 8.11 -11.01 14.54
C PRO A 157 8.01 -12.47 14.07
N GLU A 158 9.12 -13.04 13.60
CA GLU A 158 9.17 -14.44 13.18
C GLU A 158 8.92 -15.38 14.37
N GLY A 159 7.88 -16.21 14.27
CA GLY A 159 7.43 -17.05 15.37
C GLY A 159 6.60 -16.33 16.45
N GLY A 160 6.25 -15.06 16.22
CA GLY A 160 5.38 -14.27 17.09
C GLY A 160 6.12 -13.33 18.04
N MET A 161 5.38 -12.40 18.62
CA MET A 161 5.92 -11.49 19.62
C MET A 161 6.30 -12.26 20.90
N PRO A 162 7.42 -11.92 21.57
CA PRO A 162 7.68 -12.42 22.91
C PRO A 162 6.60 -11.91 23.87
N ASP A 163 6.27 -12.68 24.92
CA ASP A 163 5.18 -12.31 25.84
C ASP A 163 3.88 -11.89 25.13
N PRO A 164 3.37 -12.70 24.18
CA PRO A 164 2.36 -12.24 23.22
C PRO A 164 1.03 -11.87 23.86
N VAL A 165 0.69 -12.45 25.01
CA VAL A 165 -0.58 -12.23 25.70
C VAL A 165 -0.56 -10.94 26.52
N ARG A 166 0.49 -10.71 27.32
CA ARG A 166 0.57 -9.53 28.20
C ARG A 166 1.18 -8.31 27.52
N ALA A 167 1.90 -8.52 26.43
CA ALA A 167 2.51 -7.47 25.62
C ALA A 167 3.34 -6.45 26.41
N ARG A 168 4.05 -6.88 27.47
CA ARG A 168 4.71 -5.95 28.39
C ARG A 168 5.67 -5.01 27.67
N ARG A 169 5.55 -3.70 27.93
CA ARG A 169 6.42 -2.64 27.39
C ARG A 169 7.90 -2.99 27.55
N SER A 170 8.27 -3.48 28.74
CA SER A 170 9.65 -3.86 29.08
C SER A 170 10.22 -5.03 28.27
N ILE A 171 9.37 -5.79 27.55
CA ILE A 171 9.76 -6.91 26.70
C ILE A 171 9.63 -6.51 25.22
N TRP A 172 8.50 -5.92 24.84
CA TRP A 172 8.20 -5.58 23.45
C TRP A 172 9.10 -4.47 22.92
N ILE A 173 9.31 -3.38 23.67
CA ILE A 173 10.11 -2.24 23.19
C ILE A 173 11.55 -2.67 22.85
N PRO A 174 12.29 -3.38 23.73
CA PRO A 174 13.61 -3.90 23.38
C PRO A 174 13.58 -4.87 22.20
N TYR A 175 12.60 -5.78 22.13
CA TYR A 175 12.51 -6.72 21.00
C TYR A 175 12.29 -6.00 19.67
N ILE A 176 11.41 -5.00 19.61
CA ILE A 176 11.13 -4.26 18.38
C ILE A 176 12.36 -3.46 17.94
N ARG A 177 13.02 -2.76 18.86
CA ARG A 177 14.23 -2.01 18.56
C ARG A 177 15.38 -2.92 18.15
N ASP A 178 15.66 -3.95 18.95
CA ASP A 178 16.92 -4.68 18.89
C ASP A 178 16.83 -5.94 18.01
N THR A 179 15.66 -6.59 17.92
CA THR A 179 15.44 -7.78 17.09
C THR A 179 14.83 -7.44 15.74
N LEU A 180 13.74 -6.65 15.71
CA LEU A 180 13.16 -6.18 14.45
C LEU A 180 13.98 -5.06 13.79
N LYS A 181 15.00 -4.54 14.50
CA LYS A 181 15.91 -3.48 14.01
C LYS A 181 15.14 -2.22 13.61
N CYS A 182 14.16 -1.82 14.42
CA CYS A 182 13.40 -0.59 14.20
C CYS A 182 14.31 0.63 14.47
N ASP A 183 14.49 1.49 13.47
CA ASP A 183 15.46 2.59 13.42
C ASP A 183 14.87 3.85 12.75
N GLU A 184 15.67 4.91 12.58
CA GLU A 184 15.22 6.19 12.01
C GLU A 184 14.75 6.10 10.54
N ASN A 185 15.14 5.07 9.80
CA ASN A 185 14.67 4.81 8.44
C ASN A 185 13.49 3.81 8.40
N THR A 186 12.85 3.56 9.55
CA THR A 186 11.75 2.62 9.67
C THR A 186 10.39 3.32 9.68
N VAL A 187 9.47 2.82 8.85
CA VAL A 187 8.03 3.07 9.02
C VAL A 187 7.47 1.97 9.91
N PHE A 188 7.04 2.32 11.12
CA PHE A 188 6.44 1.39 12.06
C PHE A 188 4.93 1.31 11.79
N VAL A 189 4.40 0.11 11.60
CA VAL A 189 2.96 -0.16 11.50
C VAL A 189 2.53 -0.96 12.73
N GLY A 190 1.73 -0.34 13.58
CA GLY A 190 1.24 -0.96 14.81
C GLY A 190 -0.26 -1.16 14.77
N HIS A 191 -0.74 -2.30 15.26
CA HIS A 191 -2.16 -2.57 15.46
C HIS A 191 -2.48 -2.79 16.94
N SER A 192 -3.51 -2.13 17.47
CA SER A 192 -3.96 -2.26 18.87
C SER A 192 -2.78 -2.06 19.84
N SER A 193 -2.45 -3.02 20.71
CA SER A 193 -1.30 -2.93 21.63
C SER A 193 0.04 -2.65 20.91
N GLY A 194 0.20 -3.10 19.66
CA GLY A 194 1.36 -2.77 18.82
C GLY A 194 1.39 -1.31 18.38
N ALA A 195 0.23 -0.65 18.25
CA ALA A 195 0.15 0.79 18.00
C ALA A 195 0.54 1.60 19.25
N VAL A 196 0.14 1.13 20.44
CA VAL A 196 0.58 1.74 21.71
C VAL A 196 2.09 1.58 21.91
N ALA A 197 2.64 0.41 21.56
CA ALA A 197 4.09 0.20 21.54
C ALA A 197 4.82 1.16 20.60
N ALA A 198 4.23 1.47 19.44
CA ALA A 198 4.78 2.46 18.51
C ALA A 198 4.87 3.86 19.13
N LEU A 199 3.83 4.29 19.85
CA LEU A 199 3.83 5.57 20.57
C LEU A 199 4.95 5.63 21.61
N ARG A 200 5.08 4.61 22.48
CA ARG A 200 6.15 4.57 23.49
C ARG A 200 7.54 4.48 22.89
N LEU A 201 7.70 3.76 21.79
CA LEU A 201 8.98 3.71 21.08
C LEU A 201 9.35 5.09 20.50
N ALA A 202 8.38 5.82 19.96
CA ALA A 202 8.58 7.15 19.39
C ALA A 202 8.88 8.25 20.44
N GLU A 203 8.58 8.03 21.72
CA GLU A 203 9.06 8.91 22.80
C GLU A 203 10.59 8.88 22.91
N GLU A 204 11.20 7.71 22.65
CA GLU A 204 12.60 7.43 22.95
C GLU A 204 13.51 7.44 21.71
N GLN A 205 12.97 7.22 20.52
CA GLN A 205 13.76 7.15 19.28
C GLN A 205 13.07 7.75 18.07
N LYS A 206 13.89 8.24 17.13
CA LYS A 206 13.43 8.72 15.83
C LYS A 206 12.98 7.57 14.93
N LEU A 207 11.92 7.81 14.18
CA LEU A 207 11.35 6.91 13.19
C LEU A 207 11.03 7.72 11.92
N ARG A 208 11.04 7.04 10.76
CA ARG A 208 10.61 7.67 9.51
C ARG A 208 9.16 8.11 9.60
N GLY A 209 8.34 7.30 10.24
CA GLY A 209 6.97 7.61 10.63
C GLY A 209 6.27 6.40 11.26
N ILE A 210 5.08 6.64 11.81
CA ILE A 210 4.27 5.61 12.44
C ILE A 210 2.86 5.57 11.81
N VAL A 211 2.34 4.36 11.64
CA VAL A 211 0.96 4.08 11.22
C VAL A 211 0.29 3.32 12.35
N LEU A 212 -0.74 3.92 12.93
CA LEU A 212 -1.38 3.53 14.16
C LEU A 212 -2.79 3.04 13.86
N ILE A 213 -3.02 1.72 13.95
CA ILE A 213 -4.29 1.08 13.61
C ILE A 213 -4.96 0.65 14.91
N ALA A 214 -6.17 1.15 15.19
CA ALA A 214 -6.89 0.94 16.46
C ALA A 214 -6.03 1.30 17.68
N VAL A 215 -5.42 2.50 17.67
CA VAL A 215 -4.59 3.01 18.78
C VAL A 215 -5.45 3.68 19.85
N TYR A 216 -5.00 3.60 21.08
CA TYR A 216 -5.62 4.15 22.28
C TYR A 216 -4.54 4.68 23.23
N ASP A 217 -4.92 5.57 24.15
CA ASP A 217 -4.00 6.28 25.05
C ASP A 217 -4.31 6.07 26.55
N ASP A 218 -5.26 5.19 26.88
CA ASP A 218 -5.53 4.74 28.24
C ASP A 218 -5.77 3.21 28.30
N PRO A 219 -5.83 2.58 29.49
CA PRO A 219 -6.05 1.14 29.59
C PRO A 219 -7.45 0.65 29.19
N LEU A 220 -8.38 1.54 28.83
CA LEU A 220 -9.76 1.22 28.45
C LEU A 220 -10.55 0.44 29.52
N GLY A 221 -10.15 0.60 30.80
CA GLY A 221 -10.68 -0.17 31.92
C GLY A 221 -10.26 -1.64 31.94
N ASP A 222 -9.36 -2.08 31.05
CA ASP A 222 -8.85 -3.43 30.99
C ASP A 222 -7.62 -3.61 31.90
N SER A 223 -7.70 -4.61 32.79
CA SER A 223 -6.63 -4.88 33.77
C SER A 223 -5.34 -5.43 33.16
N MET A 224 -5.42 -6.08 31.99
CA MET A 224 -4.26 -6.61 31.29
C MET A 224 -3.52 -5.49 30.55
N GLU A 225 -4.26 -4.59 29.90
CA GLU A 225 -3.72 -3.37 29.32
C GLU A 225 -3.06 -2.50 30.38
N ALA A 226 -3.70 -2.32 31.54
CA ALA A 226 -3.10 -1.59 32.67
C ALA A 226 -1.80 -2.25 33.15
N ALA A 227 -1.73 -3.58 33.17
CA ALA A 227 -0.55 -4.32 33.60
C ALA A 227 0.58 -4.41 32.54
N SER A 228 0.36 -3.90 31.32
CA SER A 228 1.35 -3.91 30.24
C SER A 228 2.52 -2.96 30.49
N GLY A 229 2.33 -1.93 31.31
CA GLY A 229 3.28 -0.85 31.56
C GLY A 229 3.32 0.23 30.46
N TYR A 230 2.43 0.19 29.48
CA TYR A 230 2.31 1.25 28.47
C TYR A 230 1.62 2.50 28.99
N PHE A 231 0.92 2.44 30.13
CA PHE A 231 0.10 3.54 30.66
C PHE A 231 0.60 4.07 32.02
N ASP A 232 1.85 3.74 32.37
CA ASP A 232 2.52 4.18 33.61
C ASP A 232 2.96 5.65 33.55
N GLY A 233 2.02 6.54 33.27
CA GLY A 233 2.23 7.98 33.10
C GLY A 233 1.76 8.51 31.75
N PRO A 234 1.71 9.85 31.59
CA PRO A 234 1.27 10.48 30.35
C PRO A 234 2.19 10.12 29.18
N PHE A 235 1.66 10.23 27.97
CA PHE A 235 2.46 10.17 26.75
C PHE A 235 3.16 11.52 26.51
N ASP A 236 4.43 11.49 26.13
CA ASP A 236 5.18 12.66 25.66
C ASP A 236 4.87 12.92 24.18
N TRP A 237 3.70 13.52 23.94
CA TRP A 237 3.22 13.84 22.59
C TRP A 237 4.18 14.74 21.81
N SER A 238 4.91 15.63 22.50
CA SER A 238 5.88 16.51 21.85
C SER A 238 7.09 15.72 21.34
N ALA A 239 7.62 14.80 22.15
CA ALA A 239 8.68 13.90 21.72
C ALA A 239 8.23 13.03 20.54
N ILE A 240 7.05 12.43 20.63
CA ILE A 240 6.49 11.57 19.56
C ILE A 240 6.39 12.34 18.23
N GLN A 241 5.82 13.56 18.25
CA GLN A 241 5.69 14.40 17.06
C GLN A 241 7.06 14.82 16.49
N ASN A 242 8.02 15.15 17.34
CA ASN A 242 9.37 15.57 16.91
C ASN A 242 10.22 14.41 16.38
N ASN A 243 9.98 13.20 16.88
CA ASN A 243 10.73 12.01 16.50
C ASN A 243 10.16 11.30 15.27
N CYS A 244 8.97 11.67 14.81
CA CYS A 244 8.31 11.04 13.67
C CYS A 244 8.19 12.01 12.49
N GLY A 245 8.70 11.61 11.33
CA GLY A 245 8.53 12.40 10.10
C GLY A 245 7.06 12.51 9.64
N PHE A 246 6.26 11.49 9.96
CA PHE A 246 4.81 11.51 9.80
C PHE A 246 4.12 10.59 10.80
N ILE A 247 2.85 10.86 11.08
CA ILE A 247 1.97 10.04 11.93
C ILE A 247 0.65 9.87 11.20
N VAL A 248 0.19 8.62 11.05
CA VAL A 248 -1.12 8.28 10.48
C VAL A 248 -1.89 7.47 11.49
N GLN A 249 -3.13 7.86 11.78
CA GLN A 249 -4.05 7.12 12.64
C GLN A 249 -5.22 6.57 11.82
N ILE A 250 -5.56 5.31 12.07
CA ILE A 250 -6.67 4.60 11.43
C ILE A 250 -7.50 3.95 12.54
N GLY A 251 -8.74 4.41 12.71
CA GLY A 251 -9.69 3.85 13.67
C GLY A 251 -10.99 3.46 12.96
N GLY A 252 -11.72 2.49 13.54
CA GLY A 252 -13.05 2.11 13.10
C GLY A 252 -14.12 2.83 13.93
N THR A 253 -15.13 3.41 13.31
CA THR A 253 -16.24 4.07 14.03
C THR A 253 -17.17 3.09 14.76
N GLU A 254 -17.02 1.80 14.49
CA GLU A 254 -17.77 0.70 15.09
C GLU A 254 -16.86 -0.23 15.92
N ASP A 255 -15.63 0.21 16.21
CA ASP A 255 -14.72 -0.57 17.05
C ASP A 255 -15.26 -0.59 18.49
N THR A 256 -15.51 -1.79 19.00
CA THR A 256 -16.11 -2.01 20.33
C THR A 256 -15.05 -2.21 21.40
N LEU A 257 -13.79 -2.36 21.00
CA LEU A 257 -12.65 -2.52 21.90
C LEU A 257 -11.95 -1.18 22.08
N VAL A 258 -11.74 -0.43 20.99
CA VAL A 258 -11.08 0.88 20.98
C VAL A 258 -12.06 1.95 20.48
N PRO A 259 -12.63 2.77 21.37
CA PRO A 259 -13.67 3.75 21.01
C PRO A 259 -13.15 4.97 20.23
#